data_AF-A0A2J0KMU9-F1
#
_entry.id   AF-A0A2J0KMU9-F1
#
_cell.length_a   1.000
_cell.length_b   1.000
_cell.length_c   1.000
_cell.angle_alpha   90.00
_cell.angle_beta   90.00
_cell.angle_gamma   90.00
#
_symmetry.space_group_name_H-M   'P 1'
#
loop_
_entity.id
_entity.type
_entity.pdbx_description
1 polymer ?
#
loop_
_entity_poly.entity_id
_entity_poly.type
_entity_poly.pdbx_seq_one_letter_code
_entity_poly.pdbx_strand_id
1 'polypeptide(L)' 'MGRHRPVGQSPSPKIRLEKRAGKTVTVIRGLHTYGSDKLDAIARELKGVFGTGGTVKNGVIEIQGDRAQAIKAWFKQ' A
#
# COMPACT_ATOMS: atom_id res chain seq x y z
N MET A 1 15.05 29.29 -18.57
CA MET A 1 13.67 29.08 -18.09
C MET A 1 13.46 27.58 -17.89
N GLY A 2 13.82 27.08 -16.70
CA GLY A 2 13.76 25.64 -16.38
C GLY A 2 12.31 25.19 -16.26
N ARG A 3 11.96 24.10 -16.95
CA ARG A 3 10.63 23.48 -16.84
C ARG A 3 10.42 23.04 -15.39
N HIS A 4 9.67 23.83 -14.64
CA HIS A 4 9.22 23.47 -13.31
C HIS A 4 8.20 22.34 -13.46
N ARG A 5 8.65 21.08 -13.36
CA ARG A 5 7.73 19.96 -13.11
C ARG A 5 7.22 20.14 -11.68
N PRO A 6 5.92 20.37 -11.43
CA PRO A 6 5.40 20.27 -10.08
C PRO A 6 5.63 18.83 -9.62
N VAL A 7 6.46 18.64 -8.59
CA VAL A 7 6.63 17.35 -7.93
C VAL A 7 5.41 17.06 -7.04
N GLY A 8 4.23 17.01 -7.66
CA GLY A 8 3.06 16.32 -7.12
C GLY A 8 3.22 14.82 -7.32
N GLN A 9 4.38 14.25 -6.93
CA GLN A 9 4.61 12.82 -7.04
C GLN A 9 3.72 12.13 -6.01
N SER A 10 2.57 11.63 -6.46
CA SER A 10 1.85 10.58 -5.75
C SER A 10 2.88 9.52 -5.33
N PRO A 11 3.06 9.26 -4.02
CA PRO A 11 3.99 8.25 -3.54
C PRO A 11 3.65 6.96 -4.26
N SER A 12 4.60 6.42 -5.02
CA SER A 12 4.38 5.19 -5.77
C SER A 12 4.54 4.01 -4.81
N PRO A 13 3.45 3.39 -4.32
CA PRO A 13 3.58 2.23 -3.45
C PRO A 13 4.25 1.09 -4.20
N LYS A 14 5.30 0.55 -3.61
CA LYS A 14 5.91 -0.71 -4.03
C LYS A 14 5.08 -1.85 -3.48
N ILE A 15 4.19 -2.37 -4.31
CA ILE A 15 3.29 -3.48 -3.99
C ILE A 15 3.91 -4.78 -4.51
N ARG A 16 4.21 -5.72 -3.60
CA ARG A 16 4.74 -7.05 -3.92
C ARG A 16 3.97 -8.13 -3.18
N LEU A 17 4.07 -9.35 -3.68
CA LEU A 17 3.54 -10.53 -3.03
C LEU A 17 4.68 -11.21 -2.28
N GLU A 18 4.42 -11.58 -1.03
CA GLU A 18 5.33 -12.39 -0.23
C GLU A 18 4.59 -13.63 0.29
N LYS A 19 5.34 -14.68 0.61
CA LYS A 19 4.82 -15.84 1.34
C LYS A 19 5.23 -15.72 2.80
N ARG A 20 4.26 -15.61 3.70
CA ARG A 20 4.45 -15.61 5.16
C ARG A 20 3.76 -16.83 5.74
N ALA A 21 4.51 -17.71 6.41
CA ALA A 21 3.99 -18.92 7.05
C ALA A 21 3.11 -19.78 6.10
N GLY A 22 3.56 -19.96 4.85
CA GLY A 22 2.84 -20.72 3.83
C GLY A 22 1.65 -20.01 3.18
N LYS A 23 1.26 -18.81 3.66
CA LYS A 23 0.16 -18.01 3.10
C LYS A 23 0.68 -16.87 2.24
N THR A 24 0.00 -16.60 1.13
CA THR A 24 0.28 -15.43 0.30
C THR A 24 -0.19 -14.16 1.01
N VAL A 25 0.67 -13.16 1.08
CA VAL A 25 0.36 -11.82 1.59
C VAL A 25 0.83 -10.77 0.60
N THR A 26 0.07 -9.70 0.47
CA THR A 26 0.43 -8.53 -0.31
C THR A 26 1.08 -7.50 0.60
N VAL A 27 2.32 -7.14 0.28
CA VAL A 27 3.14 -6.19 1.03
C VAL A 27 3.24 -4.88 0.25
N ILE A 28 2.89 -3.79 0.91
CA ILE A 28 2.83 -2.44 0.34
C ILE A 28 3.85 -1.57 1.06
N ARG A 29 4.90 -1.17 0.35
CA ARG A 29 6.03 -0.38 0.87
C ARG A 29 6.17 0.93 0.09
N GLY A 30 7.06 1.81 0.53
CA GLY A 30 7.32 3.07 -0.19
C GLY A 30 6.31 4.18 0.10
N LEU A 31 5.51 4.00 1.14
CA LEU A 31 4.54 4.97 1.65
C LEU A 31 5.11 5.76 2.86
N HIS A 32 6.44 5.82 3.00
CA HIS A 32 7.12 6.48 4.14
C HIS A 32 6.87 7.99 4.20
N THR A 33 6.47 8.59 3.08
CA THR A 33 6.04 10.00 3.02
C THR A 33 4.65 10.21 3.61
N TYR A 34 3.85 9.14 3.74
CA TYR A 34 2.60 9.17 4.47
C TYR A 34 2.90 8.89 5.95
N GLY A 35 2.45 9.80 6.82
CA GLY A 35 2.56 9.61 8.27
C GLY A 35 1.78 8.37 8.74
N SER A 36 2.10 7.90 9.94
CA SER A 36 1.54 6.68 10.54
C SER A 36 0.00 6.64 10.52
N ASP A 37 -0.63 7.77 10.79
CA ASP A 37 -2.09 7.93 10.79
C ASP A 37 -2.70 7.62 9.41
N LYS A 38 -2.10 8.18 8.35
CA LYS A 38 -2.54 7.98 6.97
C LYS A 38 -2.29 6.54 6.51
N LEU A 39 -1.22 5.89 6.98
CA LEU A 39 -0.99 4.48 6.72
C LEU A 39 -2.04 3.58 7.38
N ASP A 40 -2.43 3.89 8.63
CA ASP A 40 -3.48 3.14 9.33
C ASP A 40 -4.83 3.32 8.64
N ALA A 41 -5.17 4.56 8.23
CA ALA A 41 -6.37 4.86 7.47
C ALA A 41 -6.43 4.07 6.14
N ILE A 42 -5.35 4.10 5.35
CA ILE A 42 -5.25 3.31 4.10
C ILE A 42 -5.40 1.83 4.40
N ALA A 43 -4.73 1.32 5.42
CA ALA A 43 -4.84 -0.09 5.78
C ALA A 43 -6.26 -0.48 6.20
N ARG A 44 -6.96 0.36 6.97
CA ARG A 44 -8.38 0.16 7.32
C ARG A 44 -9.27 0.13 6.08
N GLU A 45 -9.06 1.07 5.16
CA GLU A 45 -9.84 1.14 3.94
C GLU A 45 -9.62 -0.09 3.05
N LEU A 46 -8.36 -0.47 2.82
CA LEU A 46 -8.02 -1.69 2.07
C LEU A 46 -8.62 -2.94 2.72
N LYS A 47 -8.55 -3.07 4.05
CA LYS A 47 -9.17 -4.19 4.77
C LYS A 47 -10.69 -4.23 4.59
N GLY A 48 -11.36 -3.06 4.61
CA GLY A 48 -12.80 -2.93 4.39
C GLY A 48 -13.21 -3.27 2.96
N VAL A 49 -12.51 -2.71 1.96
CA VAL A 49 -12.77 -2.96 0.54
C VAL A 49 -12.61 -4.43 0.18
N PHE A 50 -11.56 -5.07 0.71
CA PHE A 50 -11.19 -6.42 0.32
C PHE A 50 -11.67 -7.51 1.30
N GLY A 51 -12.30 -7.13 2.42
CA GLY A 51 -12.80 -8.08 3.43
C GLY A 51 -11.72 -9.01 3.98
N THR A 52 -10.55 -8.47 4.28
CA THR A 52 -9.33 -9.25 4.58
C THR A 52 -8.58 -8.71 5.78
N GLY A 53 -7.86 -9.59 6.46
CA GLY A 53 -6.94 -9.20 7.52
C GLY A 53 -5.73 -8.45 6.96
N GLY A 54 -5.24 -7.49 7.73
CA GLY A 54 -4.02 -6.76 7.40
C GLY A 54 -3.47 -5.94 8.56
N THR A 55 -2.18 -5.67 8.52
CA THR A 55 -1.42 -5.00 9.57
C THR A 55 -0.53 -3.94 8.98
N VAL A 56 -0.37 -2.83 9.69
CA VAL A 56 0.67 -1.84 9.41
C VAL A 56 1.84 -2.11 10.34
N LYS A 57 3.02 -2.36 9.77
CA LYS A 57 4.25 -2.63 10.53
C LYS A 57 5.42 -1.87 9.91
N ASN A 58 6.14 -1.07 10.72
CA ASN A 58 7.32 -0.33 10.25
C ASN A 58 7.09 0.51 8.98
N GLY A 59 5.93 1.16 8.86
CA GLY A 59 5.58 1.94 7.67
C GLY A 59 5.26 1.10 6.42
N VAL A 60 4.98 -0.19 6.61
CA VAL A 60 4.60 -1.15 5.57
C VAL A 60 3.22 -1.69 5.87
N ILE A 61 2.36 -1.77 4.85
CA ILE A 61 1.03 -2.35 5.00
C ILE A 61 1.08 -3.77 4.44
N GLU A 62 0.67 -4.74 5.24
CA GLU A 62 0.60 -6.15 4.89
C GLU A 62 -0.86 -6.57 4.85
N ILE A 63 -1.34 -7.06 3.69
CA ILE A 63 -2.71 -7.51 3.47
C ILE A 63 -2.69 -9.01 3.17
N GLN A 64 -3.58 -9.81 3.76
CA GLN A 64 -3.64 -11.23 3.46
C GLN A 64 -4.22 -11.49 2.05
N GLY A 65 -3.65 -12.48 1.36
CA GLY A 65 -4.05 -12.91 0.02
C GLY A 65 -3.25 -12.28 -1.12
N ASP A 66 -3.52 -12.80 -2.33
CA ASP A 66 -3.02 -12.26 -3.60
C ASP A 66 -3.91 -11.09 -4.04
N ARG A 67 -3.56 -9.88 -3.60
CA ARG A 67 -4.31 -8.66 -3.92
C ARG A 67 -3.44 -7.56 -4.50
N ALA A 68 -2.22 -7.90 -4.92
CA ALA A 68 -1.28 -6.93 -5.46
C ALA A 68 -1.85 -6.15 -6.66
N GLN A 69 -2.57 -6.82 -7.56
CA GLN A 69 -3.18 -6.13 -8.71
C GLN A 69 -4.34 -5.22 -8.29
N ALA A 70 -5.24 -5.71 -7.45
CA ALA A 70 -6.40 -4.94 -7.00
C ALA A 70 -5.97 -3.72 -6.17
N ILE A 71 -4.97 -3.85 -5.30
CA ILE A 71 -4.40 -2.75 -4.52
C ILE A 71 -3.69 -1.74 -5.44
N LYS A 72 -2.96 -2.21 -6.47
CA LYS A 72 -2.37 -1.31 -7.48
C LYS A 72 -3.44 -0.50 -8.21
N ALA A 73 -4.57 -1.12 -8.55
CA ALA A 73 -5.68 -0.45 -9.20
C ALA A 73 -6.33 0.58 -8.27
N TRP A 74 -6.56 0.23 -7.00
CA TRP A 74 -7.10 1.13 -5.98
C TRP A 74 -6.22 2.38 -5.80
N PHE A 75 -4.89 2.23 -5.80
CA PHE A 75 -3.96 3.37 -5.69
C PHE A 75 -3.82 4.23 -6.97
N LYS A 76 -4.25 3.70 -8.13
CA LYS A 76 -4.23 4.45 -9.40
C LYS A 76 -5.51 5.26 -9.61
N GLN A 77 -6.52 5.06 -8.78
CA GLN A 77 -7.83 5.68 -8.90
C GLN A 77 -7.87 7.03 -8.19
#